data_AF-A0A5N6BMU9-F1
#
_entry.id   AF-A0A5N6BMU9-F1
#
_cell.length_a   1.000
_cell.length_b   1.000
_cell.length_c   1.000
_cell.angle_alpha   90.00
_cell.angle_beta   90.00
_cell.angle_gamma   90.00
#
_symmetry.space_group_name_H-M   'P 1'
#
loop_
_entity.id
_entity.type
_entity.pdbx_description
1 polymer ?
#
loop_
_entity_poly.entity_id
_entity_poly.type
_entity_poly.pdbx_seq_one_letter_code
_entity_poly.pdbx_strand_id
1 'polypeptide(L)' 'MIRVLAANARRAAGEAAENLAARQVIAGTLLEHDDAWSIGRKAAWLRSKGLLGAMIWEMSGDTGTLMGALDAGLR' A
#
# COMPACT_ATOMS: atom_id res chain seq x y z
N MET A 1 -8.55 -4.77 -6.04
CA MET A 1 -7.20 -4.18 -6.17
C MET A 1 -7.19 -2.88 -5.37
N ILE A 2 -6.47 -2.85 -4.25
CA ILE A 2 -6.34 -1.62 -3.47
C ILE A 2 -5.14 -0.84 -3.96
N ARG A 3 -5.35 0.41 -4.41
CA ARG A 3 -4.26 1.29 -4.85
C ARG A 3 -4.11 2.44 -3.88
N VAL A 4 -2.97 2.49 -3.21
CA VAL A 4 -2.56 3.65 -2.43
C VAL A 4 -2.01 4.72 -3.38
N LEU A 5 -2.81 5.76 -3.66
CA LEU A 5 -2.37 6.87 -4.49
C LEU A 5 -1.78 7.99 -3.62
N ALA A 6 -0.46 8.16 -3.67
CA ALA A 6 0.20 9.34 -3.12
C ALA A 6 0.08 10.49 -4.14
N ALA A 7 -0.50 11.61 -3.74
CA ALA A 7 -0.55 12.79 -4.59
C ALA A 7 0.87 13.29 -4.91
N ASN A 8 1.16 13.51 -6.20
CA ASN A 8 2.34 14.17 -6.79
C ASN A 8 3.68 13.40 -6.99
N ALA A 9 3.71 12.06 -7.05
CA ALA A 9 4.94 11.33 -7.44
C ALA A 9 4.69 10.03 -8.23
N ARG A 10 4.03 10.09 -9.40
CA ARG A 10 3.52 8.88 -10.10
C ARG A 10 4.57 7.81 -10.43
N ARG A 11 5.80 8.19 -10.83
CA ARG A 11 6.81 7.19 -11.25
C ARG A 11 7.49 6.49 -10.08
N ALA A 12 7.95 7.26 -9.09
CA ALA A 12 8.60 6.71 -7.89
C ALA A 12 7.61 5.98 -6.96
N ALA A 13 6.35 6.43 -6.89
CA ALA A 13 5.31 5.72 -6.15
C ALA A 13 4.91 4.40 -6.81
N GLY A 14 4.93 4.33 -8.16
CA GLY A 14 4.68 3.09 -8.90
C GLY A 14 5.74 2.02 -8.61
N GLU A 15 7.01 2.38 -8.71
CA GLU A 15 8.14 1.47 -8.44
C GLU A 15 8.20 1.02 -6.95
N ALA A 16 7.88 1.92 -6.01
CA ALA A 16 7.77 1.54 -4.60
C ALA A 16 6.54 0.63 -4.35
N ALA A 17 5.41 0.88 -5.03
CA ALA A 17 4.20 0.10 -4.84
C ALA A 17 4.33 -1.34 -5.38
N GLU A 18 4.95 -1.54 -6.55
CA GLU A 18 5.14 -2.86 -7.16
C GLU A 18 6.17 -3.72 -6.43
N ASN A 19 7.23 -3.11 -5.90
CA ASN A 19 8.29 -3.84 -5.19
C ASN A 19 7.91 -4.22 -3.75
N LEU A 20 6.86 -3.61 -3.22
CA LEU A 20 6.39 -3.84 -1.85
C LEU A 20 5.08 -4.62 -1.78
N ALA A 21 4.39 -4.85 -2.90
CA ALA A 21 3.14 -5.61 -2.91
C ALA A 21 3.35 -7.09 -2.54
N ALA A 22 2.40 -7.65 -1.78
CA ALA A 22 2.35 -9.07 -1.50
C ALA A 22 1.91 -9.84 -2.75
N ARG A 23 2.48 -11.04 -2.94
CA ARG A 23 2.20 -11.92 -4.07
C ARG A 23 1.82 -13.31 -3.56
N GLN A 24 0.71 -13.83 -4.05
CA GLN A 24 0.24 -15.17 -3.72
C GLN A 24 -0.10 -15.94 -4.98
N VAL A 25 0.26 -17.21 -5.05
CA VAL A 25 -0.17 -18.12 -6.12
C VAL A 25 -1.28 -19.02 -5.58
N ILE A 26 -2.48 -18.91 -6.14
CA ILE A 26 -3.64 -19.76 -5.79
C ILE A 26 -4.08 -20.51 -7.04
N ALA A 27 -4.02 -21.86 -7.00
CA ALA A 27 -4.42 -22.74 -8.09
C ALA A 27 -3.83 -22.34 -9.47
N GLY A 28 -2.57 -21.92 -9.50
CA GLY A 28 -1.88 -21.50 -10.72
C GLY A 28 -2.13 -20.04 -11.14
N THR A 29 -2.98 -19.30 -10.42
CA THR A 29 -3.21 -17.86 -10.65
C THR A 29 -2.33 -17.02 -9.72
N LEU A 30 -1.59 -16.06 -10.27
CA LEU A 30 -0.87 -15.06 -9.49
C LEU A 30 -1.83 -13.93 -9.06
N LEU A 31 -1.90 -13.68 -7.76
CA LEU A 31 -2.66 -12.60 -7.14
C LEU A 31 -1.70 -11.63 -6.46
N GLU A 32 -1.75 -10.37 -6.88
CA GLU A 32 -1.03 -9.28 -6.22
C GLU A 32 -1.99 -8.45 -5.37
N HIS A 33 -1.61 -8.20 -4.12
CA HIS A 33 -2.42 -7.42 -3.18
C HIS A 33 -1.53 -6.70 -2.16
N ASP A 34 -2.13 -5.76 -1.43
CA ASP A 34 -1.51 -5.18 -0.26
C ASP A 34 -1.93 -5.94 1.00
N ASP A 35 -0.98 -6.13 1.91
CA ASP A 35 -1.18 -6.64 3.25
C ASP A 35 -0.68 -5.64 4.30
N ALA A 36 -0.77 -5.96 5.58
CA ALA A 36 -0.32 -5.05 6.64
C ALA A 36 1.18 -4.72 6.53
N TRP A 37 2.01 -5.66 6.08
CA TRP A 37 3.44 -5.45 5.92
C TRP A 37 3.75 -4.50 4.76
N SER A 38 3.14 -4.71 3.60
CA SER A 38 3.33 -3.86 2.42
C SER A 38 2.87 -2.44 2.67
N ILE A 39 1.73 -2.26 3.36
CA ILE A 39 1.23 -0.94 3.76
C ILE A 39 2.21 -0.25 4.72
N GLY A 40 2.74 -0.95 5.72
CA GLY A 40 3.76 -0.39 6.62
C GLY A 40 5.01 0.09 5.87
N ARG A 41 5.49 -0.70 4.89
CA ARG A 41 6.62 -0.32 4.03
C ARG A 41 6.31 0.90 3.16
N LYS A 42 5.11 0.97 2.59
CA LYS A 42 4.65 2.13 1.81
C LYS A 42 4.54 3.37 2.69
N ALA A 43 4.00 3.27 3.90
CA ALA A 43 3.93 4.37 4.85
C ALA A 43 5.31 4.91 5.24
N ALA A 44 6.28 4.02 5.50
CA ALA A 44 7.67 4.41 5.75
C ALA A 44 8.28 5.16 4.55
N TRP A 45 8.00 4.72 3.33
CA TRP A 45 8.44 5.41 2.12
C TRP A 45 7.80 6.80 1.99
N LEU A 46 6.49 6.94 2.21
CA LEU A 46 5.78 8.23 2.19
C LEU A 46 6.43 9.24 3.15
N ARG A 47 6.73 8.78 4.38
CA ARG A 47 7.43 9.59 5.39
C ARG A 47 8.82 10.00 4.93
N SER A 48 9.59 9.08 4.34
CA SER A 48 10.93 9.38 3.80
C SER A 48 10.90 10.45 2.69
N LYS A 49 9.75 10.62 2.04
CA LYS A 49 9.54 11.61 0.97
C LYS A 49 8.87 12.90 1.47
N GLY A 50 8.51 13.00 2.75
CA GLY A 50 7.80 14.15 3.30
C GLY A 50 6.41 14.34 2.68
N LEU A 51 5.77 13.26 2.24
CA LEU A 51 4.43 13.32 1.64
C LEU A 51 3.35 13.37 2.74
N LEU A 52 2.24 14.06 2.47
CA LEU A 52 1.17 14.33 3.44
C LEU A 52 0.47 13.05 3.94
N GLY A 53 0.43 12.00 3.13
CA GLY A 53 -0.24 10.76 3.47
C GLY A 53 -0.59 9.93 2.24
N ALA A 54 -1.62 9.11 2.39
CA ALA A 54 -2.04 8.12 1.42
C ALA A 54 -3.57 7.97 1.40
N MET A 55 -4.11 7.46 0.31
CA MET A 55 -5.54 7.20 0.12
C MET A 55 -5.76 5.73 -0.21
N ILE A 56 -6.68 5.07 0.48
CA ILE A 56 -7.06 3.67 0.21
C ILE A 56 -8.28 3.66 -0.73
N TRP A 57 -8.18 2.93 -1.84
CA TRP A 57 -9.29 2.67 -2.76
C TRP A 57 -9.52 1.15 -2.86
N GLU A 58 -10.59 0.55 -2.38
CA GLU A 58 -11.71 1.12 -1.61
C GLU A 58 -11.82 0.45 -0.24
N MET A 59 -12.60 1.08 0.65
CA MET A 59 -12.72 0.66 2.06
C MET A 59 -13.50 -0.65 2.24
N SER A 60 -14.40 -0.99 1.31
CA SER A 60 -15.31 -2.15 1.43
C SER A 60 -14.56 -3.50 1.53
N GLY A 61 -13.34 -3.57 0.98
CA GLY A 61 -12.49 -4.74 1.01
C GLY A 61 -11.55 -4.83 2.20
N ASP A 62 -11.52 -3.81 3.07
CA ASP A 62 -10.69 -3.81 4.27
C ASP A 62 -11.50 -4.23 5.50
N THR A 63 -10.95 -5.15 6.30
CA THR A 63 -11.51 -5.53 7.60
C THR A 63 -11.03 -4.61 8.74
N GLY A 64 -10.34 -3.52 8.40
CA GLY A 64 -9.65 -2.60 9.31
C GLY A 64 -8.15 -2.87 9.44
N THR A 65 -7.65 -3.95 8.82
CA THR A 65 -6.25 -4.35 8.86
C THR A 65 -5.37 -3.38 8.07
N LEU A 66 -5.79 -3.00 6.87
CA LEU A 66 -4.99 -2.14 5.99
C LEU A 66 -5.02 -0.69 6.47
N MET A 67 -6.18 -0.17 6.86
CA MET A 67 -6.27 1.15 7.48
C MET A 67 -5.51 1.24 8.80
N GLY A 68 -5.60 0.20 9.65
CA GLY A 68 -4.84 0.15 10.90
C GLY A 68 -3.33 0.18 10.65
N ALA A 69 -2.85 -0.58 9.67
CA ALA A 69 -1.44 -0.57 9.27
C ALA A 69 -1.00 0.79 8.71
N LEU A 70 -1.87 1.46 7.95
CA LEU A 70 -1.58 2.79 7.40
C LEU A 70 -1.48 3.84 8.50
N ASP A 71 -2.45 3.90 9.42
CA ASP A 71 -2.42 4.81 10.57
C ASP A 71 -1.17 4.58 11.43
N ALA A 72 -0.88 3.33 11.78
CA ALA A 72 0.30 2.99 12.56
C ALA A 72 1.61 3.39 11.86
N GLY A 73 1.69 3.24 10.54
CA GLY A 73 2.90 3.54 9.77
C GLY A 73 3.16 5.03 9.52
N LEU A 74 2.11 5.88 9.55
CA LEU A 74 2.22 7.32 9.31
C LEU A 74 2.53 8.14 10.58
N ARG A 75 2.36 7.57 11.76
CA ARG A 75 2.81 8.16 13.05
C ARG A 75 4.33 8.09 13.20
#